data_AF-A0A920KRY6-F1
#
_entry.id   AF-A0A920KRY6-F1
#
_cell.length_a   1.000
_cell.length_b   1.000
_cell.length_c   1.000
_cell.angle_alpha   90.00
_cell.angle_beta   90.00
_cell.angle_gamma   90.00
#
_symmetry.space_group_name_H-M   'P 1'
#
loop_
_entity.id
_entity.type
_entity.pdbx_description
1 polymer ?
#
loop_
_entity_poly.entity_id
_entity_poly.type
_entity_poly.pdbx_seq_one_letter_code
_entity_poly.pdbx_strand_id
1 'polypeptide(L)'
;MVHCFKSDNGDFLWSHYQDYLHSSMIPFIPSSHDGYMYFLSSSREISKMSWKTGKIKFRKRFKKSMFNFNQYFLVIISGDIILVSKKDALIVDKDSGDVQPYSDLGEKLNLKEITAALGDGTAFMSSIYLTHPNPSSDGTVAGGDAGGGGGD
;
A
#
# COMPACT_ATOMS: atom_id res chain seq x y z
N MET A 1 -21.69 -5.01 2.96
CA MET A 1 -21.37 -6.44 3.17
C MET A 1 -20.20 -6.80 2.25
N VAL A 2 -19.28 -7.65 2.69
CA VAL A 2 -18.16 -8.16 1.89
C VAL A 2 -18.43 -9.62 1.56
N HIS A 3 -18.24 -10.00 0.31
CA HIS A 3 -18.41 -11.37 -0.18
C HIS A 3 -17.10 -11.87 -0.77
N CYS A 4 -16.80 -13.14 -0.57
CA CYS A 4 -15.66 -13.80 -1.19
C CYS A 4 -16.13 -14.97 -2.05
N PHE A 5 -15.60 -15.03 -3.26
CA PHE A 5 -15.89 -16.05 -4.25
C PHE A 5 -14.57 -16.65 -4.73
N LYS A 6 -14.58 -17.92 -5.14
CA LYS A 6 -13.42 -18.50 -5.83
C LYS A 6 -13.24 -17.83 -7.19
N SER A 7 -12.00 -17.55 -7.57
CA SER A 7 -11.68 -16.87 -8.82
C SER A 7 -11.87 -17.75 -10.06
N ASP A 8 -11.76 -19.06 -9.92
CA ASP A 8 -11.81 -20.02 -11.03
C ASP A 8 -13.23 -20.33 -11.50
N ASN A 9 -14.19 -20.43 -10.57
CA ASN A 9 -15.55 -20.84 -10.86
C ASN A 9 -16.64 -19.94 -10.27
N GLY A 10 -16.28 -18.95 -9.45
CA GLY A 10 -17.24 -18.03 -8.84
C GLY A 10 -18.02 -18.61 -7.66
N ASP A 11 -17.67 -19.79 -7.14
CA ASP A 11 -18.32 -20.37 -5.97
C ASP A 11 -18.24 -19.42 -4.77
N PHE A 12 -19.36 -19.25 -4.08
CA PHE A 12 -19.39 -18.55 -2.81
C PHE A 12 -18.55 -19.27 -1.74
N LEU A 13 -17.68 -18.52 -1.06
CA LEU A 13 -16.89 -19.04 0.05
C LEU A 13 -17.41 -18.55 1.41
N TRP A 14 -17.58 -17.25 1.56
CA TRP A 14 -18.04 -16.62 2.79
C TRP A 14 -18.48 -15.17 2.55
N SER A 15 -19.24 -14.64 3.50
CA SER A 15 -19.55 -13.22 3.58
C SER A 15 -19.46 -12.74 5.02
N HIS A 16 -19.14 -11.46 5.17
CA HIS A 16 -19.13 -10.76 6.46
C HIS A 16 -19.74 -9.37 6.31
N TYR A 17 -20.36 -8.87 7.37
CA TYR A 17 -20.68 -7.46 7.43
C TYR A 17 -19.39 -6.64 7.52
N GLN A 18 -19.44 -5.41 6.98
CA GLN A 18 -18.25 -4.57 6.87
C GLN A 18 -17.74 -4.12 8.24
N ASP A 19 -18.67 -3.74 9.12
CA ASP A 19 -18.45 -3.37 10.52
C ASP A 19 -17.90 -4.52 11.37
N TYR A 20 -18.22 -5.77 11.02
CA TYR A 20 -17.56 -6.93 11.61
C TYR A 20 -16.06 -6.90 11.29
N LEU A 21 -15.67 -6.62 10.05
CA LEU A 21 -14.27 -6.67 9.60
C LEU A 21 -13.46 -5.45 10.05
N HIS A 22 -13.95 -4.25 9.81
CA HIS A 22 -13.21 -3.02 10.06
C HIS A 22 -14.12 -1.85 10.48
N SER A 23 -13.52 -0.85 11.13
CA SER A 23 -14.18 0.41 11.47
C SER A 23 -14.51 1.21 10.20
N SER A 24 -15.73 1.77 10.13
CA SER A 24 -16.20 2.60 9.01
C SER A 24 -15.31 3.81 8.68
N MET A 25 -14.47 4.26 9.63
CA MET A 25 -13.54 5.37 9.43
C MET A 25 -12.26 5.01 8.67
N ILE A 26 -12.02 3.71 8.42
CA ILE A 26 -10.82 3.21 7.75
C ILE A 26 -11.26 2.49 6.47
N PRO A 27 -10.64 2.79 5.31
CA PRO A 27 -10.97 2.08 4.09
C PRO A 27 -10.55 0.60 4.21
N PHE A 28 -11.39 -0.30 3.69
CA PHE A 28 -11.07 -1.72 3.62
C PHE A 28 -10.15 -1.99 2.44
N ILE A 29 -8.85 -2.01 2.70
CA ILE A 29 -7.83 -2.27 1.69
C ILE A 29 -7.03 -3.50 2.14
N PRO A 30 -7.50 -4.71 1.82
CA PRO A 30 -6.81 -5.93 2.21
C PRO A 30 -5.64 -6.24 1.27
N SER A 31 -4.52 -6.68 1.84
CA SER A 31 -3.37 -7.18 1.09
C SER A 31 -3.28 -8.70 1.21
N SER A 32 -2.98 -9.36 0.10
CA SER A 32 -2.94 -10.83 0.03
C SER A 32 -1.53 -11.38 0.20
N HIS A 33 -1.37 -12.38 1.07
CA HIS A 33 -0.12 -13.14 1.21
C HIS A 33 -0.39 -14.55 1.73
N ASP A 34 0.18 -15.57 1.09
CA ASP A 34 0.13 -16.98 1.49
C ASP A 34 -1.28 -17.52 1.82
N GLY A 35 -2.29 -17.16 1.01
CA GLY A 35 -3.68 -17.60 1.21
C GLY A 35 -4.40 -16.91 2.37
N TYR A 36 -3.79 -15.86 2.93
CA TYR A 36 -4.39 -14.98 3.93
C TYR A 36 -4.53 -13.56 3.39
N MET A 37 -5.48 -12.83 3.96
CA MET A 37 -5.59 -11.40 3.83
C MET A 37 -5.14 -10.72 5.12
N TYR A 38 -4.40 -9.65 4.95
CA TYR A 38 -3.98 -8.74 6.01
C TYR A 38 -4.65 -7.40 5.77
N PHE A 39 -5.18 -6.79 6.82
CA PHE A 39 -5.88 -5.50 6.70
C PHE A 39 -5.96 -4.77 8.04
N LEU A 40 -6.02 -3.45 8.00
CA LEU A 40 -6.26 -2.64 9.18
C LEU A 40 -7.75 -2.69 9.55
N SER A 41 -8.07 -3.37 10.66
CA SER A 41 -9.43 -3.36 11.23
C SER A 41 -9.78 -2.03 11.88
N SER A 42 -8.78 -1.28 12.33
CA SER A 42 -8.92 0.11 12.76
C SER A 42 -7.61 0.85 12.55
N SER A 43 -7.57 2.14 12.91
CA SER A 43 -6.32 2.90 12.81
C SER A 43 -5.18 2.27 13.63
N ARG A 44 -5.47 1.46 14.66
CA ARG A 44 -4.47 0.86 15.58
C ARG A 44 -4.58 -0.66 15.71
N GLU A 45 -5.24 -1.33 14.76
CA GLU A 45 -5.47 -2.78 14.85
C GLU A 45 -5.25 -3.43 13.49
N ILE A 46 -4.32 -4.38 13.42
CA ILE A 46 -4.04 -5.20 12.25
C ILE A 46 -4.72 -6.56 12.42
N SER A 47 -5.27 -7.07 11.32
CA SER A 47 -5.97 -8.35 11.29
C SER A 47 -5.41 -9.24 10.20
N LYS A 48 -5.37 -10.54 10.49
CA LYS A 48 -5.11 -11.61 9.53
C LYS A 48 -6.33 -12.51 9.42
N MET A 49 -6.80 -12.77 8.21
CA MET A 49 -7.97 -13.62 7.95
C MET A 49 -7.70 -14.59 6.81
N SER A 50 -8.25 -15.80 6.88
CA SER A 50 -8.11 -16.79 5.80
C SER A 50 -8.99 -16.43 4.61
N TRP A 51 -8.41 -16.37 3.40
CA TRP A 51 -9.19 -16.24 2.17
C TRP A 51 -10.14 -17.41 1.95
N LYS A 52 -9.74 -18.63 2.35
CA LYS A 52 -10.54 -19.84 2.14
C LYS A 52 -11.79 -19.89 3.01
N THR A 53 -11.69 -19.47 4.27
CA THR A 53 -12.76 -19.72 5.25
C THR A 53 -13.38 -18.46 5.84
N GLY A 54 -12.83 -17.28 5.57
CA GLY A 54 -13.28 -16.03 6.19
C GLY A 54 -13.09 -16.02 7.72
N LYS A 55 -12.23 -16.90 8.26
CA LYS A 55 -11.96 -16.97 9.70
C LYS A 55 -10.76 -16.11 10.05
N ILE A 56 -10.94 -15.25 11.04
CA ILE A 56 -9.90 -14.37 11.56
C ILE A 56 -8.92 -15.21 12.38
N LYS A 57 -7.65 -15.12 12.02
CA LYS A 57 -6.54 -15.77 12.74
C LYS A 57 -6.10 -14.95 13.92
N PHE A 58 -5.98 -13.64 13.74
CA PHE A 58 -5.76 -12.71 14.83
C PHE A 58 -6.34 -11.32 14.52
N ARG A 59 -6.60 -10.57 15.60
CA ARG A 59 -6.70 -9.12 15.61
C ARG A 59 -5.75 -8.60 16.67
N LYS A 60 -4.81 -7.74 16.29
CA LYS A 60 -3.77 -7.28 17.21
C LYS A 60 -3.70 -5.78 17.19
N ARG A 61 -3.90 -5.20 18.38
CA ARG A 61 -3.72 -3.77 18.60
C ARG A 61 -2.25 -3.47 18.72
N PHE A 62 -1.84 -2.39 18.07
CA PHE A 62 -0.48 -1.88 18.16
C PHE A 62 -0.49 -0.46 18.73
N LYS A 63 0.60 -0.11 19.41
CA LYS A 63 0.74 1.23 19.99
C LYS A 63 1.05 2.22 18.87
N LYS A 64 0.32 3.33 18.87
CA LYS A 64 0.76 4.55 18.20
C LYS A 64 1.39 5.46 19.23
N SER A 65 2.42 6.19 18.82
CA SER A 65 2.87 7.33 19.63
C SER A 65 1.70 8.28 19.88
N MET A 66 1.50 8.69 21.14
CA MET A 66 0.35 9.51 21.57
C MET A 66 0.34 10.91 20.94
N PHE A 67 1.48 11.36 20.40
CA PHE A 67 1.62 12.63 19.68
C PHE A 67 1.48 12.49 18.16
N ASN A 68 1.20 11.28 17.65
CA ASN A 68 1.15 10.98 16.22
C ASN A 68 -0.24 10.52 15.78
N PHE A 69 -0.91 11.38 15.00
CA PHE A 69 -2.10 11.03 14.20
C PHE A 69 -1.74 10.29 12.90
N ASN A 70 -0.53 9.72 12.81
CA ASN A 70 -0.08 9.05 11.61
C ASN A 70 -1.04 7.92 11.21
N GLN A 71 -1.52 7.99 9.98
CA GLN A 71 -2.19 6.90 9.34
C GLN A 71 -1.12 5.93 8.85
N TYR A 72 -1.22 4.69 9.29
CA TYR A 72 -0.42 3.61 8.70
C TYR A 72 -1.19 3.09 7.49
N PHE A 73 -0.44 2.76 6.46
CA PHE A 73 -0.92 1.88 5.40
C PHE A 73 -0.14 0.57 5.47
N LEU A 74 -0.76 -0.50 4.98
CA LEU A 74 -0.21 -1.84 4.99
C LEU A 74 0.52 -2.10 3.67
N VAL A 75 1.73 -2.65 3.74
CA VAL A 75 2.48 -3.14 2.57
C VAL A 75 3.10 -4.49 2.87
N ILE A 76 3.33 -5.26 1.82
CA ILE A 76 4.04 -6.53 1.89
C ILE A 76 5.32 -6.40 1.08
N ILE A 77 6.48 -6.53 1.72
CA ILE A 77 7.79 -6.41 1.07
C ILE A 77 8.55 -7.70 1.33
N SER A 78 8.93 -8.42 0.28
CA SER A 78 9.65 -9.71 0.38
C SER A 78 8.97 -10.73 1.31
N GLY A 79 7.64 -10.67 1.44
CA GLY A 79 6.84 -11.54 2.32
C GLY A 79 6.75 -11.09 3.78
N ASP A 80 7.37 -9.96 4.14
CA ASP A 80 7.19 -9.31 5.44
C ASP A 80 5.94 -8.42 5.42
N ILE A 81 5.18 -8.47 6.50
CA ILE A 81 3.98 -7.66 6.68
C ILE A 81 4.36 -6.39 7.42
N ILE A 82 4.28 -5.24 6.75
CA ILE A 82 4.82 -3.99 7.25
C ILE A 82 3.73 -2.92 7.28
N LEU A 83 3.64 -2.21 8.41
CA LEU A 83 2.83 -1.02 8.55
C LEU A 83 3.74 0.20 8.37
N VAL A 84 3.48 1.01 7.36
CA VAL A 84 4.32 2.18 7.04
C VAL A 84 3.54 3.46 7.29
N SER A 85 4.21 4.44 7.89
CA SER A 85 3.78 5.83 7.96
C SER A 85 4.88 6.76 7.46
N LYS A 86 4.57 8.06 7.30
CA LYS A 86 5.58 9.06 6.93
C LYS A 86 6.69 9.26 7.98
N LYS A 87 6.53 8.74 9.21
CA LYS A 87 7.52 8.93 10.29
C LYS A 87 8.27 7.67 10.66
N ASP A 88 7.62 6.52 10.58
CA ASP A 88 8.13 5.26 11.07
C ASP A 88 7.50 4.08 10.33
N ALA A 89 8.09 2.91 10.56
CA ALA A 89 7.58 1.64 10.09
C ALA A 89 7.52 0.64 11.24
N LEU A 90 6.55 -0.26 11.17
CA LEU A 90 6.37 -1.36 12.09
C LEU A 90 6.34 -2.66 11.29
N ILE A 91 6.93 -3.72 11.83
CA ILE A 91 6.84 -5.07 11.26
C ILE A 91 5.86 -5.90 12.11
N VAL A 92 5.06 -6.70 11.43
CA VAL A 92 4.04 -7.56 12.04
C VAL A 92 4.50 -9.01 11.94
N ASP A 93 4.56 -9.70 13.07
CA ASP A 93 4.79 -11.14 13.10
C ASP A 93 3.62 -11.87 12.44
N LYS A 94 3.91 -12.75 11.48
CA LYS A 94 2.87 -13.40 10.66
C LYS A 94 2.02 -14.39 11.43
N ASP A 95 2.52 -14.94 12.53
CA ASP A 95 1.86 -16.02 13.25
C ASP A 95 1.15 -15.50 14.50
N SER A 96 1.83 -14.69 15.32
CA SER A 96 1.27 -14.10 16.53
C SER A 96 0.51 -12.81 16.27
N GLY A 97 0.84 -12.09 15.19
CA GLY A 97 0.32 -10.76 14.89
C GLY A 97 0.91 -9.65 15.77
N ASP A 98 1.93 -9.96 16.58
CA ASP A 98 2.58 -8.95 17.40
C ASP A 98 3.33 -7.94 16.52
N VAL A 99 3.35 -6.69 16.97
CA VAL A 99 3.82 -5.56 16.17
C VAL A 99 4.97 -4.88 16.89
N GLN A 100 6.09 -4.72 16.19
CA GLN A 100 7.30 -4.11 16.72
C GLN A 100 7.85 -3.06 15.75
N PRO A 101 8.63 -2.07 16.24
CA PRO A 101 9.31 -1.11 15.37
C PRO A 101 10.19 -1.81 14.33
N TYR A 102 10.20 -1.30 13.10
CA TYR A 102 11.10 -1.75 12.04
C TYR A 102 12.05 -0.62 11.66
N SER A 103 13.08 -0.41 12.49
CA SER A 103 14.07 0.66 12.34
C SER A 103 14.77 0.62 10.98
N ASP A 104 15.14 -0.56 10.53
CA ASP A 104 16.00 -0.76 9.37
C ASP A 104 15.32 -0.37 8.06
N LEU A 105 13.98 -0.31 8.02
CA LEU A 105 13.27 0.12 6.81
C LEU A 105 13.52 1.60 6.51
N GLY A 106 13.64 2.44 7.55
CA GLY A 106 13.94 3.86 7.39
C GLY A 106 15.33 4.12 6.81
N GLU A 107 16.25 3.16 6.95
CA GLU A 107 17.59 3.22 6.35
C GLU A 107 17.58 2.83 4.87
N LYS A 108 16.61 2.00 4.46
CA LYS A 108 16.47 1.49 3.08
C LYS A 108 15.54 2.33 2.21
N LEU A 109 14.58 3.02 2.82
CA LEU A 109 13.55 3.79 2.14
C LEU A 109 13.25 5.09 2.91
N ASN A 110 13.30 6.22 2.21
CA ASN A 110 12.91 7.51 2.79
C ASN A 110 11.37 7.58 2.96
N LEU A 111 10.90 7.26 4.16
CA LEU A 111 9.47 7.19 4.46
C LEU A 111 8.74 8.53 4.33
N LYS A 112 9.45 9.66 4.46
CA LYS A 112 8.85 11.01 4.42
C LYS A 112 8.40 11.41 3.01
N GLU A 113 9.07 10.86 2.00
CA GLU A 113 8.85 11.17 0.59
C GLU A 113 7.84 10.22 -0.07
N ILE A 114 7.29 9.26 0.68
CA ILE A 114 6.22 8.41 0.17
C ILE A 114 4.98 9.29 -0.08
N THR A 115 4.67 9.47 -1.37
CA THR A 115 3.50 10.21 -1.86
C THR A 115 2.34 9.29 -2.22
N ALA A 116 2.62 8.05 -2.62
CA ALA A 116 1.65 7.02 -2.92
C ALA A 116 2.21 5.63 -2.60
N ALA A 117 1.33 4.70 -2.24
CA ALA A 117 1.61 3.27 -2.16
C ALA A 117 0.53 2.54 -2.97
N LEU A 118 0.93 1.87 -4.04
CA LEU A 118 0.05 1.22 -5.01
C LEU A 118 0.52 -0.23 -5.21
N GLY A 119 -0.40 -1.11 -5.59
CA GLY A 119 -0.12 -2.53 -5.80
C GLY A 119 -0.45 -3.37 -4.56
N ASP A 120 -1.69 -3.83 -4.48
CA ASP A 120 -2.21 -4.75 -3.45
C ASP A 120 -2.44 -6.18 -3.99
N GLY A 121 -1.82 -6.50 -5.13
CA GLY A 121 -2.05 -7.75 -5.86
C GLY A 121 -3.15 -7.66 -6.92
N THR A 122 -3.73 -6.47 -7.15
CA THR A 122 -4.55 -6.19 -8.34
C THR A 122 -3.71 -5.56 -9.46
N ALA A 123 -4.16 -5.70 -10.71
CA ALA A 123 -3.55 -5.01 -11.84
C ALA A 123 -3.67 -3.50 -11.62
N PHE A 124 -2.53 -2.83 -11.40
CA PHE A 124 -2.47 -1.38 -11.30
C PHE A 124 -1.84 -0.81 -12.57
N MET A 125 -2.37 0.32 -13.04
CA MET A 125 -1.73 1.11 -14.09
C MET A 125 -1.34 2.44 -13.46
N SER A 126 -0.04 2.69 -13.32
CA SER A 126 0.50 3.96 -12.86
C SER A 126 1.07 4.74 -14.03
N SER A 127 0.65 5.98 -14.22
CA SER A 127 1.32 6.93 -15.11
C SER A 127 2.15 7.89 -14.26
N ILE A 128 3.47 7.78 -14.33
CA ILE A 128 4.42 8.62 -13.61
C ILE A 128 5.04 9.59 -14.63
N TYR A 129 4.81 10.88 -14.46
CA TYR A 129 5.40 11.93 -15.29
C TYR A 129 6.41 12.73 -14.47
N LEU A 130 7.59 12.96 -15.04
CA LEU A 130 8.52 13.98 -14.55
C LEU A 130 8.00 15.36 -14.97
N THR A 131 7.69 16.23 -14.01
CA THR A 131 7.27 17.62 -14.28
C THR A 131 8.44 18.57 -14.57
N HIS A 132 9.67 18.06 -14.59
CA HIS A 132 10.87 18.82 -14.92
C HIS A 132 11.69 18.08 -15.97
N PRO A 133 11.46 18.31 -17.28
CA PRO A 133 12.50 18.05 -18.26
C PRO A 133 13.72 18.85 -17.84
N ASN A 134 14.87 18.20 -17.69
CA ASN A 134 16.13 18.91 -17.47
C ASN A 134 16.36 19.83 -18.69
N PRO A 135 16.41 21.17 -18.56
CA PRO A 135 16.50 22.06 -19.72
C PRO A 135 17.88 22.03 -20.41
N SER A 136 18.80 21.18 -19.97
CA SER A 136 20.23 21.25 -20.29
C SER A 136 20.85 19.91 -20.65
N SER A 137 20.14 19.06 -21.40
CA SER A 137 20.79 18.01 -22.20
C SER A 137 20.46 18.21 -23.67
N ASP A 138 21.03 19.28 -24.24
CA ASP A 138 21.29 19.37 -25.67
C ASP A 138 22.13 18.16 -26.12
N GLY A 139 21.77 17.57 -27.24
CA GLY A 139 22.52 16.44 -27.80
C GLY A 139 21.98 15.81 -29.07
N THR A 140 21.75 16.62 -30.11
CA THR A 140 21.83 16.23 -31.55
C THR A 140 20.88 15.17 -32.14
N VAL A 141 19.94 15.64 -32.99
CA VAL A 141 19.93 15.25 -34.41
C VAL A 141 19.46 16.43 -35.26
N ALA A 142 20.20 16.66 -36.34
CA ALA A 142 20.19 17.84 -37.20
C ALA A 142 19.22 17.72 -38.40
N GLY A 143 18.87 18.87 -38.99
CA GLY A 143 18.25 19.06 -40.31
C GLY A 143 17.16 20.14 -40.25
N GLY A 144 17.43 21.42 -40.59
CA GLY A 144 17.47 22.00 -41.95
C GLY A 144 16.03 22.34 -42.39
N ASP A 145 15.58 23.54 -42.77
CA ASP A 145 16.11 24.73 -43.48
C ASP A 145 15.30 25.96 -42.98
N ALA A 146 15.91 27.11 -42.66
CA ALA A 146 16.18 28.28 -43.51
C ALA A 146 14.96 29.17 -43.88
N GLY A 147 15.02 30.43 -43.46
CA GLY A 147 14.23 31.58 -43.95
C GLY A 147 13.41 32.28 -42.85
N GLY A 148 13.55 33.57 -42.51
CA GLY A 148 14.24 34.70 -43.12
C GLY A 148 13.31 35.93 -43.13
N GLY A 149 13.67 37.01 -42.40
CA GLY A 149 13.07 38.38 -42.46
C GLY A 149 11.79 38.57 -41.62
N GLY A 150 11.52 39.67 -40.91
CA GLY A 150 12.08 41.03 -40.90
C GLY A 150 11.00 42.06 -41.26
N GLY A 151 10.62 42.93 -40.31
CA GLY A 151 9.74 44.13 -40.48
C GLY A 151 8.22 43.83 -40.48
N ASP A 152 7.34 44.55 -39.79
CA ASP A 152 7.35 45.78 -38.98
C ASP A 152 6.61 45.56 -37.65
#